data_AF-A0A2V4X441-F1
#
_entry.id   AF-A0A2V4X441-F1
#
_cell.length_a   1.000
_cell.length_b   1.000
_cell.length_c   1.000
_cell.angle_alpha   90.00
_cell.angle_beta   90.00
_cell.angle_gamma   90.00
#
_symmetry.space_group_name_H-M   'P 1'
#
loop_
_entity.id
_entity.type
_entity.pdbx_description
1 polymer ?
#
loop_
_entity_poly.entity_id
_entity_poly.type
_entity_poly.pdbx_seq_one_letter_code
_entity_poly.pdbx_strand_id
1 'polypeptide(L)'
;MLVRLDKYIENNENAICVVLTIIALVLIGLYGELYFLGFFIFIFLGFKIILPIFQIILSSFITPEQEKAYETKLKQLSKEKDYRETRVGLNISKRDWNKYSLERKNKLNSLYSSQKRVIWNNFSHKNPHRNVKYNSNQYFNIIFEANNSSEWRNISEEERVSLIKKYDQLRYARLKEAKEREAKLKEEKKVKPILEEQKTLTKIPESNENDYSFKFLKYASILLIFFMVFTCGSRKRIGAKCRDGTSSYSTGSGTCSHHNGVRSWKYEYWWD
;
A
#
# COMPACT_ATOMS: atom_id res chain seq x y z
N MET A 1 -58.66 -25.07 -6.28
CA MET A 1 -57.80 -23.94 -5.86
C MET A 1 -58.24 -22.60 -6.46
N LEU A 2 -58.88 -22.57 -7.64
CA LEU A 2 -59.38 -21.34 -8.28
C LEU A 2 -60.67 -20.76 -7.64
N VAL A 3 -61.55 -21.59 -7.06
CA VAL A 3 -62.86 -21.16 -6.50
C VAL A 3 -62.76 -20.31 -5.21
N ARG A 4 -61.56 -20.12 -4.64
CA ARG A 4 -61.36 -19.25 -3.47
C ARG A 4 -60.79 -17.86 -3.79
N LEU A 5 -60.45 -17.58 -5.05
CA LEU A 5 -59.93 -16.26 -5.44
C LEU A 5 -61.05 -15.22 -5.56
N ASP A 6 -62.24 -15.64 -6.01
CA ASP A 6 -63.33 -14.72 -6.34
C ASP A 6 -63.83 -13.91 -5.13
N LYS A 7 -63.83 -14.51 -3.93
CA LYS A 7 -64.23 -13.84 -2.68
C LYS A 7 -63.19 -12.83 -2.14
N TYR A 8 -61.98 -12.82 -2.70
CA TYR A 8 -60.91 -11.90 -2.28
C TYR A 8 -60.84 -10.64 -3.18
N ILE A 9 -61.57 -10.63 -4.30
CA ILE A 9 -61.51 -9.61 -5.35
C ILE A 9 -62.57 -8.50 -5.17
N GLU A 10 -63.61 -8.70 -4.36
CA GLU A 10 -64.71 -7.72 -4.18
C GLU A 10 -64.33 -6.40 -3.48
N ASN A 11 -63.09 -6.25 -2.98
CA ASN A 11 -62.59 -4.98 -2.46
C ASN A 11 -61.59 -4.38 -3.47
N ASN A 12 -62.11 -3.53 -4.38
CA ASN A 12 -61.41 -3.08 -5.60
C ASN A 12 -60.00 -2.49 -5.38
N GLU A 13 -59.74 -1.86 -4.23
CA GLU A 13 -58.40 -1.31 -3.94
C GLU A 13 -57.36 -2.40 -3.66
N ASN A 14 -57.77 -3.52 -3.05
CA ASN A 14 -56.87 -4.64 -2.75
C ASN A 14 -56.67 -5.54 -3.97
N ALA A 15 -57.66 -5.62 -4.86
CA ALA A 15 -57.58 -6.44 -6.08
C ALA A 15 -56.45 -5.96 -7.01
N ILE A 16 -56.36 -4.64 -7.22
CA ILE A 16 -55.29 -4.04 -8.04
C ILE A 16 -53.92 -4.27 -7.39
N CYS A 17 -53.79 -4.07 -6.08
CA CYS A 17 -52.53 -4.34 -5.36
C CYS A 17 -52.11 -5.80 -5.43
N VAL A 18 -53.04 -6.75 -5.29
CA VAL A 18 -52.74 -8.18 -5.37
C VAL A 18 -52.32 -8.57 -6.78
N VAL A 19 -53.01 -8.08 -7.82
CA VAL A 19 -52.66 -8.34 -9.22
C VAL A 19 -51.30 -7.74 -9.56
N LEU A 20 -51.03 -6.50 -9.17
CA LEU A 20 -49.72 -5.86 -9.39
C LEU A 20 -48.59 -6.57 -8.63
N THR A 21 -48.84 -7.06 -7.43
CA THR A 21 -47.85 -7.83 -6.65
C THR A 21 -47.56 -9.17 -7.32
N ILE A 22 -48.57 -9.86 -7.83
CA ILE A 22 -48.40 -11.13 -8.57
C ILE A 22 -47.64 -10.87 -9.87
N ILE A 23 -47.98 -9.84 -10.63
CA ILE A 23 -47.26 -9.45 -11.86
C ILE A 23 -45.80 -9.10 -11.53
N ALA A 24 -45.55 -8.32 -10.46
CA ALA A 24 -44.20 -7.97 -10.04
C ALA A 24 -43.39 -9.22 -9.62
N LEU A 25 -43.99 -10.16 -8.90
CA LEU A 25 -43.34 -11.41 -8.50
C LEU A 25 -43.08 -12.35 -9.69
N VAL A 26 -43.99 -12.40 -10.66
CA VAL A 26 -43.81 -13.17 -11.91
C VAL A 26 -42.73 -12.53 -12.77
N LEU A 27 -42.68 -11.20 -12.88
CA LEU A 27 -41.59 -10.49 -13.55
C LEU A 27 -40.26 -10.70 -12.81
N ILE A 28 -40.24 -10.65 -11.47
CA ILE A 28 -39.04 -10.95 -10.69
C ILE A 28 -38.63 -12.41 -10.83
N GLY A 29 -39.54 -13.37 -11.00
CA GLY A 29 -39.19 -14.78 -11.26
C GLY A 29 -38.63 -14.98 -12.66
N LEU A 30 -39.35 -14.49 -13.68
CA LEU A 30 -38.98 -14.63 -15.09
C LEU A 30 -37.69 -13.87 -15.44
N TYR A 31 -37.55 -12.65 -14.92
CA TYR A 31 -36.36 -11.85 -15.15
C TYR A 31 -35.28 -12.11 -14.10
N GLY A 32 -35.64 -12.53 -12.88
CA GLY A 32 -34.69 -12.76 -11.80
C GLY A 32 -33.75 -13.93 -12.06
N GLU A 33 -34.19 -15.02 -12.68
CA GLU A 33 -33.25 -16.10 -13.06
C GLU A 33 -32.26 -15.64 -14.14
N LEU A 34 -32.71 -14.82 -15.10
CA LEU A 34 -31.86 -14.22 -16.12
C LEU A 34 -30.93 -13.14 -15.54
N TYR A 35 -31.39 -12.35 -14.57
CA TYR A 35 -30.59 -11.36 -13.88
C TYR A 35 -29.62 -12.02 -12.91
N PHE A 36 -29.96 -13.12 -12.25
CA PHE A 36 -29.05 -13.83 -11.35
C PHE A 36 -27.96 -14.54 -12.15
N LEU A 37 -28.33 -15.23 -13.23
CA LEU A 37 -27.36 -15.83 -14.14
C LEU A 37 -26.52 -14.75 -14.84
N GLY A 38 -27.14 -13.67 -15.31
CA GLY A 38 -26.48 -12.52 -15.91
C GLY A 38 -25.56 -11.78 -14.93
N PHE A 39 -25.95 -11.65 -13.66
CA PHE A 39 -25.15 -11.06 -12.60
C PHE A 39 -23.99 -11.96 -12.19
N PHE A 40 -24.19 -13.27 -12.11
CA PHE A 40 -23.09 -14.22 -11.91
C PHE A 40 -22.12 -14.19 -13.09
N ILE A 41 -22.61 -14.23 -14.33
CA ILE A 41 -21.78 -14.09 -15.53
C ILE A 41 -21.06 -12.74 -15.54
N PHE A 42 -21.72 -11.65 -15.15
CA PHE A 42 -21.13 -10.32 -15.06
C PHE A 42 -20.09 -10.22 -13.95
N ILE A 43 -20.30 -10.85 -12.79
CA ILE A 43 -19.30 -10.92 -11.72
C ILE A 43 -18.10 -11.74 -12.18
N PHE A 44 -18.32 -12.93 -12.75
CA PHE A 44 -17.22 -13.82 -13.14
C PHE A 44 -16.44 -13.32 -14.37
N LEU A 45 -17.12 -12.79 -15.39
CA LEU A 45 -16.47 -12.11 -16.52
C LEU A 45 -15.86 -10.78 -16.09
N GLY A 46 -16.57 -10.03 -15.26
CA GLY A 46 -16.10 -8.78 -14.68
C GLY A 46 -14.81 -8.98 -13.89
N PHE A 47 -14.72 -9.98 -13.02
CA PHE A 47 -13.50 -10.27 -12.27
C PHE A 47 -12.32 -10.62 -13.17
N LYS A 48 -12.56 -11.39 -14.25
CA LYS A 48 -11.52 -11.74 -15.23
C LYS A 48 -11.01 -10.55 -16.05
N ILE A 49 -11.84 -9.51 -16.24
CA ILE A 49 -11.45 -8.29 -16.98
C ILE A 49 -10.90 -7.22 -16.03
N ILE A 50 -11.48 -7.09 -14.83
CA ILE A 50 -11.11 -6.09 -13.82
C ILE A 50 -9.74 -6.39 -13.23
N LEU A 51 -9.39 -7.65 -12.95
CA LEU A 51 -8.07 -8.01 -12.41
C LEU A 51 -6.89 -7.59 -13.31
N PRO A 52 -6.87 -7.89 -14.62
CA PRO A 52 -5.79 -7.45 -15.49
C PRO A 52 -5.79 -5.93 -15.71
N ILE A 53 -6.94 -5.27 -15.80
CA ILE A 53 -7.00 -3.80 -15.86
C ILE A 53 -6.42 -3.18 -14.58
N PHE A 54 -6.79 -3.72 -13.41
CA PHE A 54 -6.24 -3.29 -12.13
C PHE A 54 -4.73 -3.50 -12.07
N GLN A 55 -4.23 -4.64 -12.57
CA GLN A 55 -2.79 -4.92 -12.64
C GLN A 55 -2.06 -3.98 -13.60
N ILE A 56 -2.65 -3.64 -14.76
CA ILE A 56 -2.12 -2.64 -15.70
C ILE A 56 -2.06 -1.27 -15.02
N ILE A 57 -3.15 -0.85 -14.35
CA ILE A 57 -3.19 0.41 -13.61
C ILE A 57 -2.13 0.43 -12.51
N LEU A 58 -2.03 -0.63 -11.70
CA LEU A 58 -1.03 -0.74 -10.64
C LEU A 58 0.40 -0.66 -11.19
N SER A 59 0.64 -1.29 -12.34
CA SER A 59 1.94 -1.21 -13.03
C SER A 59 2.23 0.19 -13.58
N SER A 60 1.20 0.94 -13.99
CA SER A 60 1.38 2.32 -14.46
C SER A 60 1.72 3.31 -13.35
N PHE A 61 1.39 2.98 -12.10
CA PHE A 61 1.77 3.77 -10.93
C PHE A 61 3.23 3.56 -10.50
N ILE A 62 3.87 2.46 -10.92
CA ILE A 62 5.29 2.23 -10.67
C ILE A 62 6.07 2.91 -11.79
N THR A 63 6.73 4.01 -11.49
CA THR A 63 7.58 4.66 -12.49
C THR A 63 8.80 3.77 -12.80
N PRO A 64 9.34 3.77 -14.03
CA PRO A 64 10.55 3.02 -14.37
C PRO A 64 11.74 3.37 -13.46
N GLU A 65 11.75 4.59 -12.91
CA GLU A 65 12.74 5.05 -11.95
C GLU A 65 12.58 4.39 -10.58
N GLN A 66 11.34 4.19 -10.11
CA GLN A 66 11.05 3.45 -8.88
C GLN A 66 11.39 1.97 -9.00
N GLU A 67 11.12 1.36 -10.16
CA GLU A 67 11.49 -0.03 -10.43
C GLU A 67 13.03 -0.20 -10.41
N LYS A 68 13.76 0.68 -11.10
CA LYS A 68 15.22 0.68 -11.09
C LYS A 68 15.80 0.95 -9.68
N ALA A 69 15.17 1.81 -8.90
CA ALA A 69 15.54 2.07 -7.51
C ALA A 69 15.31 0.84 -6.63
N TYR A 70 14.20 0.12 -6.82
CA TYR A 70 13.89 -1.11 -6.11
C TYR A 70 14.87 -2.23 -6.45
N GLU A 71 15.18 -2.46 -7.73
CA GLU A 71 16.20 -3.43 -8.14
C GLU A 71 17.59 -3.09 -7.58
N THR A 72 17.95 -1.80 -7.57
CA THR A 72 19.22 -1.34 -7.03
C THR A 72 19.29 -1.62 -5.52
N LYS A 73 18.20 -1.41 -4.81
CA LYS A 73 18.08 -1.70 -3.37
C LYS A 73 18.19 -3.19 -3.08
N LEU A 74 17.56 -4.05 -3.89
CA LEU A 74 17.71 -5.51 -3.79
C LEU A 74 19.15 -5.96 -4.04
N LYS A 75 19.82 -5.41 -5.07
CA LYS A 75 21.24 -5.68 -5.36
C LYS A 75 22.16 -5.21 -4.23
N GLN A 76 21.84 -4.09 -3.57
CA GLN A 76 22.58 -3.60 -2.41
C GLN A 76 22.39 -4.51 -1.19
N LEU A 77 21.15 -4.93 -0.89
CA LEU A 77 20.85 -5.84 0.22
C LEU A 77 21.55 -7.20 0.05
N SER A 78 21.57 -7.73 -1.17
CA SER A 78 22.32 -8.95 -1.52
C SER A 78 23.82 -8.79 -1.22
N LYS A 79 24.45 -7.70 -1.69
CA LYS A 79 25.87 -7.42 -1.42
C LYS A 79 26.17 -7.17 0.06
N GLU A 80 25.25 -6.55 0.79
CA GLU A 80 25.42 -6.28 2.22
C GLU A 80 25.37 -7.58 3.04
N LYS A 81 24.52 -8.53 2.63
CA LYS A 81 24.47 -9.87 3.22
C LYS A 81 25.80 -10.60 3.05
N ASP A 82 26.34 -10.62 1.83
CA ASP A 82 27.66 -11.21 1.54
C ASP A 82 28.79 -10.55 2.35
N TYR A 83 28.72 -9.22 2.52
CA TYR A 83 29.71 -8.45 3.28
C TYR A 83 29.64 -8.72 4.79
N ARG A 84 28.45 -8.89 5.37
CA ARG A 84 28.30 -9.29 6.78
C ARG A 84 28.85 -10.69 7.03
N GLU A 85 28.55 -11.64 6.14
CA GLU A 85 29.05 -13.01 6.27
C GLU A 85 30.59 -13.09 6.17
N THR A 86 31.22 -12.26 5.33
CA THR A 86 32.69 -12.19 5.24
C THR A 86 33.35 -11.39 6.37
N ARG A 87 32.71 -10.35 6.91
CA ARG A 87 33.24 -9.57 8.05
C ARG A 87 33.25 -10.40 9.35
N VAL A 88 32.26 -11.27 9.53
CA VAL A 88 32.27 -12.28 10.60
C VAL A 88 33.49 -13.21 10.45
N GLY A 89 33.95 -13.46 9.22
CA GLY A 89 35.18 -14.17 8.89
C GLY A 89 36.49 -13.49 9.33
N LEU A 90 36.51 -12.16 9.45
CA LEU A 90 37.72 -11.36 9.74
C LEU A 90 37.94 -11.08 11.24
N ASN A 91 36.91 -11.27 12.05
CA ASN A 91 36.97 -11.12 13.51
C ASN A 91 37.08 -12.47 14.24
N ILE A 92 37.50 -13.52 13.52
CA ILE A 92 37.61 -14.87 14.07
C ILE A 92 38.90 -14.96 14.88
N SER A 93 38.76 -15.28 16.16
CA SER A 93 39.90 -15.52 17.04
C SER A 93 40.76 -16.67 16.47
N LYS A 94 42.08 -16.63 16.71
CA LYS A 94 42.99 -17.72 16.28
C LYS A 94 42.54 -19.10 16.78
N ARG A 95 41.85 -19.14 17.93
CA ARG A 95 41.27 -20.36 18.53
C ARG A 95 40.10 -20.90 17.71
N ASP A 96 39.25 -20.03 17.19
CA ASP A 96 38.07 -20.43 16.40
C ASP A 96 38.43 -20.73 14.93
N TRP A 97 39.46 -20.09 14.39
CA TRP A 97 40.02 -20.42 13.08
C TRP A 97 40.45 -21.88 13.00
N ASN A 98 41.06 -22.39 14.07
CA ASN A 98 41.55 -23.77 14.12
C ASN A 98 40.41 -24.80 14.12
N LYS A 99 39.19 -24.44 14.56
CA LYS A 99 38.02 -25.32 14.57
C LYS A 99 37.38 -25.52 13.19
N TYR A 100 37.74 -24.72 12.19
CA TYR A 100 37.17 -24.86 10.85
C TYR A 100 37.79 -25.99 10.05
N SER A 101 36.93 -26.67 9.27
CA SER A 101 37.34 -27.64 8.27
C SER A 101 38.23 -26.99 7.22
N LEU A 102 39.11 -27.80 6.61
CA LEU A 102 40.03 -27.36 5.56
C LEU A 102 39.29 -26.72 4.37
N GLU A 103 38.14 -27.30 4.00
CA GLU A 103 37.26 -26.77 2.95
C GLU A 103 36.76 -25.36 3.27
N ARG A 104 36.34 -25.12 4.53
CA ARG A 104 35.86 -23.80 4.96
C ARG A 104 36.99 -22.78 5.05
N LYS A 105 38.20 -23.19 5.45
CA LYS A 105 39.41 -22.33 5.42
C LYS A 105 39.79 -21.95 3.99
N ASN A 106 39.75 -22.90 3.06
CA ASN A 106 40.04 -22.66 1.64
C ASN A 106 39.02 -21.71 1.00
N LYS A 107 37.73 -21.86 1.33
CA LYS A 107 36.67 -20.95 0.90
C LYS A 107 36.84 -19.53 1.47
N LEU A 108 37.21 -19.40 2.75
CA LEU A 108 37.48 -18.09 3.35
C LEU A 108 38.75 -17.44 2.76
N ASN A 109 39.79 -18.22 2.48
CA ASN A 109 41.02 -17.72 1.85
C ASN A 109 40.80 -17.30 0.40
N SER A 110 39.97 -18.02 -0.38
CA SER A 110 39.61 -17.62 -1.75
C SER A 110 38.77 -16.36 -1.77
N LEU A 111 37.88 -16.19 -0.78
CA LEU A 111 37.12 -14.95 -0.58
C LEU A 111 38.03 -13.79 -0.14
N TYR A 112 39.02 -14.03 0.72
CA TYR A 112 39.97 -13.01 1.16
C TYR A 112 40.91 -12.55 0.03
N SER A 113 41.41 -13.48 -0.78
CA SER A 113 42.23 -13.16 -1.95
C SER A 113 41.42 -12.50 -3.06
N SER A 114 40.14 -12.87 -3.24
CA SER A 114 39.20 -12.15 -4.09
C SER A 114 38.87 -10.76 -3.55
N GLN A 115 38.74 -10.58 -2.23
CA GLN A 115 38.58 -9.26 -1.61
C GLN A 115 39.83 -8.41 -1.75
N LYS A 116 41.03 -8.96 -1.57
CA LYS A 116 42.29 -8.23 -1.79
C LYS A 116 42.41 -7.79 -3.24
N ARG A 117 41.99 -8.64 -4.19
CA ARG A 117 41.92 -8.34 -5.63
C ARG A 117 40.80 -7.36 -5.98
N VAL A 118 39.65 -7.40 -5.31
CA VAL A 118 38.54 -6.44 -5.49
C VAL A 118 38.86 -5.10 -4.83
N ILE A 119 39.55 -5.08 -3.69
CA ILE A 119 40.08 -3.86 -3.07
C ILE A 119 41.13 -3.27 -4.00
N TRP A 120 42.10 -4.06 -4.46
CA TRP A 120 43.13 -3.63 -5.42
C TRP A 120 42.51 -3.14 -6.74
N ASN A 121 41.56 -3.87 -7.32
CA ASN A 121 40.90 -3.49 -8.58
C ASN A 121 39.92 -2.33 -8.40
N ASN A 122 39.24 -2.18 -7.25
CA ASN A 122 38.45 -0.98 -6.93
C ASN A 122 39.34 0.23 -6.63
N PHE A 123 40.58 0.03 -6.18
CA PHE A 123 41.60 1.07 -6.13
C PHE A 123 42.13 1.42 -7.53
N SER A 124 42.18 0.45 -8.45
CA SER A 124 42.77 0.60 -9.78
C SER A 124 41.78 1.15 -10.82
N HIS A 125 40.51 0.73 -10.77
CA HIS A 125 39.52 1.02 -11.79
C HIS A 125 38.12 1.25 -11.20
N LYS A 126 37.65 2.50 -11.32
CA LYS A 126 36.25 2.98 -11.17
C LYS A 126 35.74 3.31 -9.76
N ASN A 127 35.96 4.56 -9.34
CA ASN A 127 34.83 5.50 -9.12
C ASN A 127 35.28 6.98 -9.00
N PRO A 128 34.77 7.91 -9.83
CA PRO A 128 35.15 9.33 -9.87
C PRO A 128 34.57 10.23 -8.77
N HIS A 129 33.94 9.68 -7.73
CA HIS A 129 33.36 10.47 -6.63
C HIS A 129 33.82 9.96 -5.26
N ARG A 130 35.02 10.36 -4.83
CA ARG A 130 35.44 10.35 -3.41
C ARG A 130 36.54 11.39 -3.18
N ASN A 131 36.12 12.66 -3.09
CA ASN A 131 36.94 13.84 -2.79
C ASN A 131 37.61 13.85 -1.38
N VAL A 132 37.59 12.73 -0.65
CA VAL A 132 38.28 12.62 0.65
C VAL A 132 39.54 11.74 0.56
N LYS A 133 39.79 11.04 -0.56
CA LYS A 133 41.01 10.24 -0.75
C LYS A 133 42.02 10.79 -1.76
N TYR A 134 41.65 11.82 -2.52
CA TYR A 134 42.57 12.44 -3.49
C TYR A 134 43.76 13.11 -2.80
N ASN A 135 43.58 13.68 -1.60
CA ASN A 135 44.68 14.34 -0.90
C ASN A 135 45.73 13.39 -0.32
N SER A 136 45.40 12.16 0.12
CA SER A 136 46.45 11.28 0.67
C SER A 136 47.32 10.67 -0.43
N ASN A 137 46.72 10.28 -1.56
CA ASN A 137 47.48 9.77 -2.70
C ASN A 137 48.18 10.88 -3.48
N GLN A 138 47.61 12.09 -3.60
CA GLN A 138 48.35 13.23 -4.10
C GLN A 138 49.48 13.63 -3.16
N TYR A 139 49.29 13.60 -1.84
CA TYR A 139 50.38 13.92 -0.91
C TYR A 139 51.52 12.90 -0.97
N PHE A 140 51.19 11.60 -1.05
CA PHE A 140 52.21 10.56 -1.24
C PHE A 140 52.88 10.63 -2.62
N ASN A 141 52.13 10.87 -3.70
CA ASN A 141 52.72 11.04 -5.03
C ASN A 141 53.50 12.35 -5.13
N ILE A 142 53.08 13.45 -4.51
CA ILE A 142 53.83 14.71 -4.47
C ILE A 142 55.11 14.53 -3.66
N ILE A 143 55.09 13.84 -2.51
CA ILE A 143 56.32 13.56 -1.75
C ILE A 143 57.24 12.61 -2.53
N PHE A 144 56.69 11.61 -3.20
CA PHE A 144 57.45 10.66 -4.00
C PHE A 144 58.03 11.28 -5.28
N GLU A 145 57.26 12.09 -6.00
CA GLU A 145 57.69 12.86 -7.18
C GLU A 145 58.62 14.00 -6.79
N ALA A 146 58.42 14.67 -5.65
CA ALA A 146 59.35 15.65 -5.10
C ALA A 146 60.68 15.00 -4.71
N ASN A 147 60.67 13.81 -4.10
CA ASN A 147 61.91 13.11 -3.79
C ASN A 147 62.66 12.61 -5.04
N ASN A 148 61.94 12.33 -6.14
CA ASN A 148 62.55 11.89 -7.39
C ASN A 148 62.93 13.04 -8.34
N SER A 149 62.31 14.21 -8.21
CA SER A 149 62.63 15.42 -8.98
C SER A 149 64.04 15.93 -8.64
N SER A 150 64.86 16.14 -9.66
CA SER A 150 66.19 16.75 -9.53
C SER A 150 66.09 18.21 -9.05
N GLU A 151 65.01 18.92 -9.40
CA GLU A 151 64.80 20.30 -8.96
C GLU A 151 64.59 20.38 -7.45
N TRP A 152 63.78 19.49 -6.87
CA TRP A 152 63.54 19.43 -5.43
C TRP A 152 64.79 19.08 -4.62
N ARG A 153 65.66 18.24 -5.17
CA ARG A 153 66.93 17.87 -4.53
C ARG A 153 67.93 19.03 -4.45
N ASN A 154 67.79 20.03 -5.31
CA ASN A 154 68.66 21.22 -5.34
C ASN A 154 68.15 22.37 -4.46
N ILE A 155 66.93 22.28 -3.92
CA ILE A 155 66.36 23.27 -2.99
C ILE A 155 67.02 23.09 -1.62
N SER A 156 67.37 24.21 -0.95
CA SER A 156 67.92 24.19 0.40
C SER A 156 66.93 23.61 1.42
N GLU A 157 67.42 23.04 2.52
CA GLU A 157 66.57 22.42 3.54
C GLU A 157 65.58 23.43 4.16
N GLU A 158 66.01 24.68 4.35
CA GLU A 158 65.22 25.79 4.86
C GLU A 158 64.05 26.15 3.93
N GLU A 159 64.30 26.21 2.62
CA GLU A 159 63.25 26.45 1.62
C GLU A 159 62.26 25.28 1.56
N ARG A 160 62.71 24.03 1.71
CA ARG A 160 61.80 22.86 1.77
C ARG A 160 60.88 22.94 2.99
N VAL A 161 61.42 23.27 4.17
CA VAL A 161 60.62 23.45 5.39
C VAL A 161 59.60 24.59 5.23
N SER A 162 60.01 25.71 4.61
CA SER A 162 59.12 26.83 4.30
C SER A 162 57.97 26.43 3.36
N LEU A 163 58.25 25.67 2.30
CA LEU A 163 57.25 25.15 1.37
C LEU A 163 56.28 24.17 2.04
N ILE A 164 56.78 23.26 2.88
CA ILE A 164 55.94 22.33 3.66
C ILE A 164 54.98 23.11 4.56
N LYS A 165 55.49 24.12 5.28
CA LYS A 165 54.67 24.97 6.17
C LYS A 165 53.59 25.73 5.38
N LYS A 166 53.93 26.28 4.22
CA LYS A 166 52.96 26.95 3.32
C LYS A 166 51.89 25.97 2.81
N TYR A 167 52.28 24.75 2.47
CA TYR A 167 51.35 23.71 2.04
C TYR A 167 50.40 23.29 3.16
N ASP A 168 50.89 23.13 4.39
CA ASP A 168 50.06 22.79 5.54
C ASP A 168 49.06 23.89 5.88
N GLN A 169 49.46 25.16 5.77
CA GLN A 169 48.54 26.30 5.91
C GLN A 169 47.43 26.27 4.85
N LEU A 170 47.77 26.02 3.58
CA LEU A 170 46.79 25.88 2.50
C LEU A 170 45.86 24.69 2.73
N ARG A 171 46.40 23.56 3.19
CA ARG A 171 45.62 22.36 3.51
C ARG A 171 44.62 22.64 4.64
N TYR A 172 45.06 23.33 5.68
CA TYR A 172 44.18 23.72 6.80
C TYR A 172 43.07 24.66 6.35
N ALA A 173 43.38 25.65 5.51
CA ALA A 173 42.39 26.55 4.93
C ALA A 173 41.32 25.81 4.12
N ARG A 174 41.74 24.88 3.23
CA ARG A 174 40.81 24.05 2.44
C ARG A 174 39.94 23.14 3.30
N LEU A 175 40.50 22.57 4.38
CA LEU A 175 39.74 21.75 5.33
C LEU A 175 38.69 22.56 6.08
N LYS A 176 39.02 23.80 6.46
CA LYS A 176 38.07 24.71 7.10
C LYS A 176 36.92 25.06 6.15
N GLU A 177 37.23 25.44 4.91
CA GLU A 177 36.23 25.76 3.89
C GLU A 177 35.33 24.55 3.56
N ALA A 178 35.92 23.35 3.45
CA ALA A 178 35.16 22.12 3.21
C ALA A 178 34.16 21.83 4.35
N LYS A 179 34.58 22.02 5.61
CA LYS A 179 33.69 21.87 6.78
C LYS A 179 32.55 22.89 6.77
N GLU A 180 32.83 24.13 6.41
CA GLU A 180 31.81 25.18 6.29
C GLU A 180 30.80 24.88 5.18
N ARG A 181 31.25 24.39 4.02
CA ARG A 181 30.36 23.94 2.93
C ARG A 181 29.51 22.75 3.34
N GLU A 182 30.08 21.77 4.04
CA GLU A 182 29.32 20.62 4.54
C GLU A 182 28.25 21.04 5.56
N ALA A 183 28.57 21.99 6.44
CA ALA A 183 27.60 22.55 7.39
C ALA A 183 26.44 23.26 6.67
N LYS A 184 26.72 24.09 5.66
CA LYS A 184 25.68 24.75 4.84
C LYS A 184 24.78 23.75 4.13
N LEU A 185 25.36 22.70 3.55
CA LEU A 185 24.60 21.66 2.85
C LEU A 185 23.72 20.83 3.81
N LYS A 186 24.15 20.64 5.06
CA LYS A 186 23.32 19.99 6.09
C LYS A 186 22.12 20.85 6.49
N GLU A 187 22.30 22.16 6.63
CA GLU A 187 21.20 23.08 6.92
C GLU A 187 20.22 23.17 5.75
N GLU A 188 20.71 23.28 4.51
CA GLU A 188 19.84 23.28 3.32
C GLU A 188 19.00 21.99 3.21
N LYS A 189 19.60 20.82 3.51
CA LYS A 189 18.90 19.54 3.53
C LYS A 189 17.83 19.44 4.63
N LYS A 190 17.96 20.16 5.74
CA LYS A 190 16.92 20.22 6.78
C LYS A 190 15.75 21.12 6.38
N VAL A 191 16.03 22.23 5.70
CA VAL A 191 15.02 23.23 5.32
C VAL A 191 14.20 22.79 4.11
N LYS A 192 14.83 22.13 3.13
CA LYS A 192 14.16 21.70 1.88
C LYS A 192 12.88 20.87 2.07
N PRO A 193 12.84 19.82 2.92
CA PRO A 193 11.62 19.03 3.11
C PRO A 193 10.50 19.84 3.77
N ILE A 194 10.83 20.74 4.71
CA ILE A 194 9.84 21.62 5.37
C ILE A 194 9.21 22.56 4.33
N LEU A 195 10.02 23.09 3.41
CA LEU A 195 9.53 23.97 2.35
C LEU A 195 8.68 23.21 1.32
N GLU A 196 9.03 21.96 0.99
CA GLU A 196 8.23 21.11 0.12
C GLU A 196 6.89 20.72 0.78
N GLU A 197 6.88 20.40 2.07
CA GLU A 197 5.67 20.11 2.84
C GLU A 197 4.72 21.32 2.88
N GLN A 198 5.25 22.52 3.15
CA GLN A 198 4.44 23.75 3.10
C GLN A 198 3.83 23.98 1.71
N LYS A 199 4.58 23.73 0.63
CA LYS A 199 4.04 23.82 -0.74
C LYS A 199 2.93 22.82 -0.98
N THR A 200 3.04 21.60 -0.46
CA THR A 200 1.96 20.59 -0.58
C THR A 200 0.72 21.00 0.20
N LEU A 201 0.86 21.59 1.39
CA LEU A 201 -0.26 22.07 2.19
C LEU A 201 -0.98 23.26 1.54
N THR A 202 -0.26 24.14 0.86
CA THR A 202 -0.87 25.26 0.11
C THR A 202 -1.55 24.83 -1.18
N LYS A 203 -1.28 23.61 -1.66
CA LYS A 203 -2.00 23.00 -2.79
C LYS A 203 -3.30 22.39 -2.27
N ILE A 204 -4.20 23.24 -1.79
CA ILE A 204 -5.58 22.83 -1.56
C ILE A 204 -6.12 22.44 -2.94
N PRO A 205 -6.48 21.17 -3.18
CA PRO A 205 -7.18 20.82 -4.40
C PRO A 205 -8.48 21.61 -4.40
N GLU A 206 -8.75 22.38 -5.47
CA GLU A 206 -10.09 22.90 -5.71
C GLU A 206 -11.04 21.70 -5.71
N SER A 207 -11.71 21.51 -4.57
CA SER A 207 -12.57 20.39 -4.33
C SER A 207 -13.80 20.59 -5.19
N ASN A 208 -13.88 19.80 -6.26
CA ASN A 208 -15.13 19.57 -6.98
C ASN A 208 -16.05 18.75 -6.06
N GLU A 209 -16.66 19.44 -5.09
CA GLU A 209 -17.32 18.89 -3.90
C GLU A 209 -18.67 18.20 -4.18
N ASN A 210 -19.08 18.07 -5.45
CA ASN A 210 -20.48 17.79 -5.79
C ASN A 210 -20.78 16.38 -6.36
N ASP A 211 -19.81 15.50 -6.60
CA ASP A 211 -20.10 14.22 -7.31
C ASP A 211 -20.25 12.96 -6.43
N TYR A 212 -19.68 12.95 -5.21
CA TYR A 212 -19.74 11.75 -4.35
C TYR A 212 -20.98 11.68 -3.44
N SER A 213 -21.50 12.82 -2.99
CA SER A 213 -22.64 12.89 -2.07
C SER A 213 -23.94 12.35 -2.69
N PHE A 214 -24.17 12.64 -3.98
CA PHE A 214 -25.38 12.20 -4.69
C PHE A 214 -25.41 10.68 -4.98
N LYS A 215 -24.24 10.06 -5.18
CA LYS A 215 -24.17 8.61 -5.44
C LYS A 215 -24.54 7.83 -4.18
N PHE A 216 -24.06 8.26 -3.01
CA PHE A 216 -24.41 7.62 -1.74
C PHE A 216 -25.91 7.69 -1.43
N LEU A 217 -26.53 8.87 -1.65
CA LEU A 217 -27.96 9.07 -1.41
C LEU A 217 -28.84 8.13 -2.25
N LYS A 218 -28.43 7.87 -3.51
CA LYS A 218 -29.14 6.98 -4.42
C LYS A 218 -29.11 5.52 -3.96
N TYR A 219 -27.98 5.04 -3.44
CA TYR A 219 -27.89 3.66 -2.95
C TYR A 219 -28.57 3.49 -1.59
N ALA A 220 -28.48 4.50 -0.71
CA ALA A 220 -29.16 4.49 0.58
C ALA A 220 -30.69 4.41 0.43
N SER A 221 -31.28 5.13 -0.54
CA SER A 221 -32.73 5.08 -0.78
C SER A 221 -33.20 3.72 -1.30
N ILE A 222 -32.43 3.09 -2.21
CA ILE A 222 -32.73 1.74 -2.71
C ILE A 222 -32.68 0.71 -1.57
N LEU A 223 -31.66 0.80 -0.71
CA LEU A 223 -31.50 -0.12 0.42
C LEU A 223 -32.61 0.04 1.45
N LEU A 224 -33.07 1.28 1.69
CA LEU A 224 -34.19 1.57 2.58
C LEU A 224 -35.52 1.03 2.05
N ILE A 225 -35.79 1.16 0.74
CA ILE A 225 -36.98 0.57 0.11
C ILE A 225 -36.95 -0.96 0.21
N PHE A 226 -35.79 -1.58 -0.06
CA PHE A 226 -35.63 -3.03 0.07
C PHE A 226 -35.91 -3.50 1.49
N PHE A 227 -35.38 -2.81 2.49
CA PHE A 227 -35.61 -3.13 3.90
C PHE A 227 -37.07 -2.96 4.31
N MET A 228 -37.75 -1.92 3.82
CA MET A 228 -39.19 -1.72 4.03
C MET A 228 -40.03 -2.87 3.44
N VAL A 229 -39.74 -3.32 2.22
CA VAL A 229 -40.47 -4.43 1.59
C VAL A 229 -40.22 -5.74 2.36
N PHE A 230 -38.96 -5.99 2.74
CA PHE A 230 -38.58 -7.21 3.45
C PHE A 230 -39.23 -7.30 4.85
N THR A 231 -39.29 -6.18 5.58
CA THR A 231 -39.93 -6.13 6.91
C THR A 231 -41.46 -6.19 6.83
N CYS A 232 -42.08 -5.61 5.79
CA CYS A 232 -43.52 -5.63 5.66
C CYS A 232 -44.08 -6.97 5.17
N GLY A 233 -43.38 -7.66 4.26
CA GLY A 233 -43.84 -8.89 3.61
C GLY A 233 -43.69 -10.16 4.43
N SER A 234 -42.94 -10.11 5.53
CA SER A 234 -42.59 -11.28 6.35
C SER A 234 -43.51 -11.49 7.57
N ARG A 235 -44.58 -10.72 7.68
CA ARG A 235 -45.56 -10.84 8.77
C ARG A 235 -46.44 -12.07 8.61
N LYS A 236 -46.32 -13.02 9.53
CA LYS A 236 -47.22 -14.16 9.62
C LYS A 236 -48.34 -13.83 10.60
N ARG A 237 -49.60 -13.94 10.17
CA ARG A 237 -50.75 -13.79 11.08
C ARG A 237 -50.78 -14.99 12.02
N ILE A 238 -50.88 -14.76 13.33
CA ILE A 238 -50.90 -15.80 14.37
C ILE A 238 -52.16 -15.79 15.25
N GLY A 239 -53.06 -14.82 15.04
CA GLY A 239 -54.32 -14.75 15.79
C GLY A 239 -55.03 -13.42 15.64
N ALA A 240 -56.05 -13.19 16.45
CA ALA A 240 -56.85 -11.97 16.47
C ALA A 240 -57.25 -11.59 17.90
N LYS A 241 -57.47 -10.29 18.13
CA LYS A 241 -58.22 -9.75 19.27
C LYS A 241 -59.60 -9.33 18.76
N CYS A 242 -60.65 -9.86 19.36
CA CYS A 242 -62.02 -9.55 18.98
C CYS A 242 -62.51 -8.25 19.67
N ARG A 243 -63.64 -7.68 19.22
CA ARG A 243 -64.14 -6.40 19.73
C ARG A 243 -64.67 -6.47 21.16
N ASP A 244 -65.18 -7.61 21.58
CA ASP A 244 -65.59 -7.89 22.96
C ASP A 244 -64.40 -8.05 23.94
N GLY A 245 -63.16 -8.01 23.44
CA GLY A 245 -61.94 -8.10 24.23
C GLY A 245 -61.33 -9.50 24.29
N THR A 246 -62.03 -10.54 23.81
CA THR A 246 -61.50 -11.91 23.74
C THR A 246 -60.35 -12.00 22.73
N SER A 247 -59.49 -13.01 22.87
CA SER A 247 -58.41 -13.28 21.92
C SER A 247 -58.51 -14.69 21.36
N SER A 248 -58.25 -14.82 20.07
CA SER A 248 -58.23 -16.10 19.37
C SER A 248 -56.87 -16.33 18.69
N TYR A 249 -56.45 -17.58 18.60
CA TYR A 249 -55.27 -18.02 17.85
C TYR A 249 -55.57 -18.35 16.38
N SER A 250 -56.84 -18.24 15.96
CA SER A 250 -57.20 -18.49 14.58
C SER A 250 -56.80 -17.33 13.66
N THR A 251 -56.25 -17.68 12.51
CA THR A 251 -55.75 -16.75 11.49
C THR A 251 -56.75 -16.54 10.36
N GLY A 252 -57.81 -17.35 10.32
CA GLY A 252 -58.88 -17.34 9.32
C GLY A 252 -60.02 -16.37 9.63
N SER A 253 -60.79 -16.02 8.60
CA SER A 253 -62.02 -15.25 8.73
C SER A 253 -63.10 -16.04 9.50
N GLY A 254 -63.98 -15.33 10.21
CA GLY A 254 -65.10 -15.93 10.95
C GLY A 254 -64.85 -16.22 12.42
N THR A 255 -63.59 -16.25 12.88
CA THR A 255 -63.33 -16.61 14.29
C THR A 255 -63.86 -15.58 15.29
N CYS A 256 -63.87 -14.30 14.93
CA CYS A 256 -64.47 -13.25 15.76
C CYS A 256 -65.93 -12.93 15.36
N SER A 257 -66.61 -13.70 14.49
CA SER A 257 -67.97 -13.35 14.05
C SER A 257 -68.99 -13.33 15.20
N HIS A 258 -68.83 -14.25 16.16
CA HIS A 258 -69.64 -14.32 17.39
C HIS A 258 -69.18 -13.31 18.46
N HIS A 259 -68.01 -12.68 18.24
CA HIS A 259 -67.35 -11.76 19.17
C HIS A 259 -67.36 -10.31 18.64
N ASN A 260 -68.45 -9.93 17.95
CA ASN A 260 -68.65 -8.60 17.35
C ASN A 260 -67.59 -8.19 16.32
N GLY A 261 -66.91 -9.16 15.69
CA GLY A 261 -65.88 -8.93 14.68
C GLY A 261 -64.47 -8.75 15.24
N VAL A 262 -63.51 -8.68 14.31
CA VAL A 262 -62.09 -8.50 14.65
C VAL A 262 -61.84 -7.05 15.04
N ARG A 263 -61.13 -6.83 16.15
CA ARG A 263 -60.59 -5.53 16.56
C ARG A 263 -59.20 -5.31 15.99
N SER A 264 -58.30 -6.28 16.16
CA SER A 264 -56.95 -6.25 15.58
C SER A 264 -56.41 -7.65 15.33
N TRP A 265 -55.58 -7.81 14.30
CA TRP A 265 -54.86 -9.05 14.04
C TRP A 265 -53.54 -9.09 14.83
N LYS A 266 -53.16 -10.27 15.32
CA LYS A 266 -51.84 -10.55 15.89
C LYS A 266 -50.93 -11.07 14.79
N TYR A 267 -49.72 -10.54 14.74
CA TYR A 267 -48.69 -10.94 13.79
C TYR A 267 -47.45 -11.40 14.56
N GLU A 268 -46.78 -12.39 13.99
CA GLU A 268 -45.43 -12.81 14.33
C GLU A 268 -44.52 -12.29 13.22
N TYR A 269 -43.48 -11.56 13.61
CA TYR A 269 -42.45 -11.11 12.69
C TYR A 269 -41.31 -12.13 12.69
N TRP A 270 -40.50 -12.13 11.63
CA TRP A 270 -39.38 -13.08 11.54
C TRP A 270 -38.26 -12.81 12.55
N TRP A 271 -38.27 -11.65 13.21
CA TRP A 271 -37.30 -11.24 14.23
C TRP A 271 -37.83 -11.32 15.66
N ASP A 272 -39.10 -11.70 15.85
CA ASP A 272 -39.68 -12.00 17.17
C ASP A 272 -39.38 -13.45 17.56
#